data_AF-A0AAD8FJ47-F1
#
_entry.id   AF-A0AAD8FJ47-F1
#
_cell.length_a   1.000
_cell.length_b   1.000
_cell.length_c   1.000
_cell.angle_alpha   90.00
_cell.angle_beta   90.00
_cell.angle_gamma   90.00
#
_symmetry.space_group_name_H-M   'P 1'
#
loop_
_entity.id
_entity.type
_entity.pdbx_description
1 polymer ?
#
loop_
_entity_poly.entity_id
_entity_poly.type
_entity_poly.pdbx_seq_one_letter_code
_entity_poly.pdbx_strand_id
1 'polypeptide(L)' 'CLTRATHIIIDEIHERDLQSDFLMIILKDLLPRRKDLRIILMSATLNAELFSAYF' A
#
# COMPACT_ATOMS: atom_id res chain seq x y z
N CYS A 1 -14.82 -5.32 -7.67
CA CYS A 1 -14.42 -3.97 -8.15
C CYS A 1 -12.90 -3.83 -8.35
N LEU A 2 -12.04 -4.40 -7.49
CA LEU A 2 -10.58 -4.33 -7.63
C LEU A 2 -9.96 -5.15 -8.77
N THR A 3 -10.70 -6.08 -9.38
CA THR A 3 -10.22 -6.99 -10.44
C THR A 3 -9.79 -6.30 -11.75
N ARG A 4 -10.13 -5.03 -11.96
CA ARG A 4 -9.70 -4.24 -13.13
C ARG A 4 -8.62 -3.21 -12.83
N ALA A 5 -8.31 -2.97 -11.55
CA ALA A 5 -7.27 -2.03 -11.18
C ALA A 5 -5.90 -2.72 -11.33
N THR A 6 -5.00 -2.06 -12.06
CA THR A 6 -3.60 -2.47 -12.26
C THR A 6 -2.66 -1.76 -11.31
N HIS A 7 -3.03 -0.56 -10.84
CA HIS A 7 -2.22 0.26 -9.94
C HIS A 7 -3.10 0.75 -8.79
N ILE A 8 -2.60 0.65 -7.56
CA ILE A 8 -3.20 1.22 -6.36
C ILE A 8 -2.22 2.23 -5.79
N ILE A 9 -2.70 3.44 -5.57
CA ILE A 9 -1.92 4.52 -4.99
C ILE A 9 -2.50 4.82 -3.62
N ILE A 10 -1.67 4.76 -2.58
CA ILE A 10 -2.03 5.17 -1.24
C ILE A 10 -1.23 6.42 -0.93
N ASP A 11 -1.95 7.52 -0.73
CA ASP A 11 -1.38 8.82 -0.39
C ASP A 11 -1.41 9.05 1.12
N GLU A 12 -0.59 9.98 1.59
CA GLU A 12 -0.53 10.42 2.98
C GLU A 12 -0.40 9.29 4.03
N ILE A 13 0.34 8.23 3.70
CA ILE A 13 0.49 7.07 4.59
C ILE A 13 1.15 7.42 5.94
N HIS A 14 1.74 8.60 6.01
CA HIS A 14 2.37 9.13 7.22
C HIS A 14 1.38 9.46 8.35
N GLU A 15 0.10 9.69 8.04
CA GLU A 15 -0.92 9.96 9.06
C GLU A 15 -1.22 8.74 9.95
N ARG A 16 -0.85 7.53 9.49
CA ARG A 16 -1.07 6.25 10.18
C ARG A 16 -2.51 6.06 10.65
N ASP A 17 -3.45 6.31 9.73
CA ASP A 17 -4.86 6.02 9.95
C ASP A 17 -5.11 4.51 9.97
N LEU A 18 -6.05 4.08 10.84
CA LEU A 18 -6.43 2.68 11.01
C LEU A 18 -6.82 2.01 9.69
N GLN A 19 -7.52 2.73 8.81
CA GLN A 19 -7.98 2.20 7.53
C GLN A 19 -6.82 1.95 6.57
N SER A 20 -5.84 2.86 6.53
CA SER A 20 -4.66 2.73 5.67
C SER A 20 -3.77 1.57 6.11
N ASP A 21 -3.56 1.41 7.41
CA ASP A 21 -2.80 0.29 7.96
C ASP A 21 -3.47 -1.06 7.66
N PHE A 22 -4.80 -1.14 7.80
CA PHE A 22 -5.56 -2.34 7.47
C PHE A 22 -5.52 -2.65 5.97
N LEU A 23 -5.64 -1.62 5.13
CA LEU A 23 -5.53 -1.76 3.68
C LEU A 23 -4.14 -2.28 3.28
N MET A 24 -3.06 -1.78 3.90
CA MET A 24 -1.70 -2.25 3.65
C MET A 24 -1.52 -3.74 3.94
N ILE A 25 -2.10 -4.25 5.04
CA ILE A 25 -2.06 -5.68 5.38
C ILE A 25 -2.73 -6.50 4.27
N ILE A 26 -3.94 -6.12 3.86
CA ILE A 26 -4.69 -6.82 2.81
C ILE A 26 -3.94 -6.80 1.49
N LEU A 27 -3.35 -5.65 1.13
CA LEU A 27 -2.62 -5.50 -0.11
C LEU A 27 -1.33 -6.32 -0.14
N LYS A 28 -0.62 -6.42 0.99
CA LYS A 28 0.54 -7.30 1.14
C LYS A 28 0.19 -8.75 0.89
N ASP A 29 -0.95 -9.23 1.41
CA ASP A 29 -1.44 -10.58 1.16
C ASP A 29 -1.94 -10.79 -0.28
N LEU A 30 -2.34 -9.72 -0.97
CA LEU A 30 -2.84 -9.76 -2.33
C LEU A 30 -1.72 -9.74 -3.39
N LEU A 31 -0.59 -9.08 -3.13
CA LEU A 31 0.55 -8.96 -4.05
C LEU A 31 1.05 -10.32 -4.59
N PRO A 32 1.24 -11.38 -3.77
CA PRO A 32 1.67 -12.69 -4.27
C PRO A 32 0.65 -13.34 -5.21
N ARG A 33 -0.65 -13.07 -5.01
CA ARG A 33 -1.75 -13.64 -5.79
C ARG A 33 -1.98 -12.88 -7.10
N ARG A 34 -1.69 -11.58 -7.13
CA ARG A 34 -1.89 -10.69 -8.28
C ARG A 34 -0.59 -9.98 -8.66
N LYS A 35 0.24 -10.67 -9.43
CA LYS A 35 1.51 -10.14 -9.97
C LYS A 35 1.33 -8.98 -10.97
N ASP A 36 0.11 -8.80 -11.48
CA ASP A 36 -0.30 -7.69 -12.35
C ASP A 36 -0.54 -6.38 -11.58
N LEU A 37 -0.70 -6.47 -10.25
CA LEU A 37 -1.00 -5.33 -9.40
C LEU A 37 0.29 -4.64 -8.95
N ARG A 38 0.36 -3.32 -9.18
CA ARG A 38 1.42 -2.45 -8.64
C ARG A 38 0.86 -1.57 -7.55
N ILE A 39 1.63 -1.37 -6.48
CA ILE A 39 1.26 -0.51 -5.36
C ILE A 39 2.28 0.62 -5.28
N ILE A 40 1.77 1.85 -5.15
CA ILE A 40 2.58 3.06 -4.99
C ILE A 40 2.17 3.68 -3.66
N LEU A 41 3.14 3.85 -2.77
CA LEU A 41 2.96 4.49 -1.47
C LEU A 41 3.56 5.90 -1.53
N MET A 42 2.77 6.91 -1.19
CA MET A 42 3.21 8.31 -1.13
C MET A 42 3.12 8.82 0.30
N SER A 43 4.19 9.50 0.74
CA SER A 43 4.34 10.05 2.08
C SER A 43 5.09 11.37 2.00
N ALA A 44 4.61 12.38 2.72
CA ALA A 44 5.31 13.66 2.89
C ALA A 44 6.47 13.59 3.92
N THR A 45 6.58 12.51 4.70
CA THR A 45 7.55 12.37 5.81
C THR A 45 8.60 11.29 5.58
N LEU A 46 9.73 11.41 6.29
CA LEU A 46 10.89 10.48 6.27
C LEU A 46 10.58 9.05 6.75
N ASN A 47 9.38 8.78 7.27
CA ASN A 47 8.96 7.44 7.70
C ASN A 47 8.75 6.45 6.53
N ALA A 48 8.98 6.85 5.27
CA ALA A 48 8.89 5.97 4.10
C ALA A 48 9.75 4.70 4.22
N GLU A 49 10.88 4.76 4.92
CA GLU A 49 11.78 3.62 5.15
C GLU A 49 11.11 2.49 5.93
N LEU A 50 10.29 2.81 6.94
CA LEU A 50 9.53 1.82 7.73
C LEU A 50 8.56 1.04 6.84
N PHE A 51 7.89 1.72 5.92
CA PHE A 51 6.95 1.11 4.99
C PHE A 51 7.65 0.29 3.91
N SER A 52 8.82 0.74 3.47
CA SER A 52 9.68 -0.04 2.56
C SER A 52 10.22 -1.32 3.22
N ALA A 53 10.48 -1.32 4.53
CA ALA A 53 10.87 -2.52 5.25
C ALA A 53 9.71 -3.48 5.53
N TYR A 54 8.47 -2.96 5.54
CA TYR A 54 7.26 -3.74 5.78
C TYR A 54 6.82 -4.56 4.56
N PHE A 55 6.92 -4.01 3.35
CA PHE A 55 6.56 -4.68 2.10
C PHE A 55 7.68 -5.57 1.57
#